data_AF-A0AAN7Q313-F1
#
_entry.id   AF-A0AAN7Q313-F1
#
_cell.length_a   1.000
_cell.length_b   1.000
_cell.length_c   1.000
_cell.angle_alpha   90.00
_cell.angle_beta   90.00
_cell.angle_gamma   90.00
#
_symmetry.space_group_name_H-M   'P 1'
#
loop_
_entity.id
_entity.type
_entity.pdbx_description
1 polymer ?
#
loop_
_entity_poly.entity_id
_entity_poly.type
_entity_poly.pdbx_seq_one_letter_code
_entity_poly.pdbx_strand_id
1 'polypeptide(L)'
;MVVEKSGTWYDRVSGVGETKWQEMLDHGEDIQAESSDNKTSLPNEMEKRVDAIKSMLESMNHGVMEIISAYDIAWVGLVEAEESIMGSTDSGVSNFSKPQFSECLRWIADDQLPDGSWGDPEIFVAHDRIINTLACIVALRKWDLYPDKCQMGISFLKENFHRLEDDDEENMLSGFEVVFPMILEMAQKMEIYVREDSPVLQDIYAKRNLKLTR
;
A
#
# COMPACT_ATOMS: atom_id res chain seq x y z
N MET A 1 27.96 27.11 -28.92
CA MET A 1 26.83 26.57 -28.13
C MET A 1 27.30 26.47 -26.70
N VAL A 2 26.80 27.37 -25.86
CA VAL A 2 27.11 27.44 -24.43
C VAL A 2 26.21 26.43 -23.74
N VAL A 3 26.80 25.50 -23.00
CA VAL A 3 26.09 24.51 -22.20
C VAL A 3 25.72 25.17 -20.88
N GLU A 4 24.44 25.49 -20.69
CA GLU A 4 23.90 25.93 -19.41
C GLU A 4 23.96 24.76 -18.40
N LYS A 5 24.65 24.98 -17.28
CA LYS A 5 24.61 24.08 -16.13
C LYS A 5 23.40 24.44 -15.28
N SER A 6 22.46 23.51 -15.17
CA SER A 6 21.34 23.59 -14.24
C SER A 6 21.86 23.66 -12.80
N GLY A 7 21.61 24.79 -12.13
CA GLY A 7 21.97 25.03 -10.73
C GLY A 7 21.36 24.00 -9.79
N THR A 8 22.09 23.69 -8.73
CA THR A 8 21.69 22.72 -7.71
C THR A 8 20.56 23.29 -6.85
N TRP A 9 19.77 22.43 -6.20
CA TRP A 9 18.69 22.85 -5.31
C TRP A 9 19.19 23.82 -4.21
N TYR A 10 20.46 23.71 -3.82
CA TYR A 10 21.14 24.58 -2.86
C TYR A 10 21.20 26.05 -3.32
N ASP A 11 21.36 26.30 -4.62
CA ASP A 11 21.44 27.66 -5.19
C ASP A 11 20.09 28.38 -5.17
N ARG A 12 18.97 27.63 -5.12
CA ARG A 12 17.61 28.17 -5.14
C ARG A 12 17.11 28.58 -3.74
N VAL A 13 17.76 28.11 -2.66
CA VAL A 13 17.37 28.41 -1.27
C VAL A 13 18.34 29.42 -0.60
N SER A 14 19.52 29.64 -1.17
CA SER A 14 20.57 30.52 -0.62
C SER A 14 20.30 32.04 -0.79
N GLY A 15 19.12 32.44 -1.30
CA GLY A 15 18.80 33.83 -1.62
C GLY A 15 18.12 34.64 -0.50
N VAL A 16 17.87 34.04 0.66
CA VAL A 16 17.36 34.77 1.84
C VAL A 16 18.53 34.95 2.80
N GLY A 17 19.26 36.05 2.62
CA GLY A 17 20.38 36.42 3.49
C GLY A 17 19.94 36.51 4.96
N GLU A 18 20.82 36.08 5.87
CA GLU A 18 20.61 36.07 7.34
C GLU A 18 20.05 37.40 7.88
N THR A 19 20.37 38.53 7.23
CA THR A 19 19.87 39.86 7.60
C THR A 19 18.36 40.02 7.44
N LYS A 20 17.74 39.32 6.47
CA LYS A 20 16.28 39.38 6.27
C LYS A 20 15.52 38.66 7.38
N TRP A 21 16.13 37.66 8.01
CA TRP A 21 15.54 36.98 9.17
C TRP A 21 15.56 37.87 10.41
N GLN A 22 16.63 38.63 10.62
CA GLN A 22 16.73 39.57 11.74
C GLN A 22 15.80 40.78 11.58
N GLU A 23 15.64 41.33 10.36
CA GLU A 23 14.68 42.41 10.10
C GLU A 23 13.21 41.98 10.30
N MET A 24 12.87 40.71 10.01
CA MET A 24 11.53 40.17 10.25
C MET A 24 11.23 39.95 11.74
N LEU A 25 12.26 39.79 12.58
CA LEU A 25 12.13 39.63 14.03
C LEU A 25 12.11 40.98 14.77
N ASP A 26 12.82 42.00 14.27
CA ASP A 26 12.91 43.33 14.88
C ASP A 26 11.73 44.27 14.53
N HIS A 27 10.95 43.98 13.48
CA HIS A 27 9.80 44.80 13.06
C HIS A 27 8.43 44.29 13.54
N GLY A 28 8.41 43.35 14.47
CA GLY A 28 7.19 42.81 15.05
C GLY A 28 6.80 43.45 16.37
N GLU A 29 6.56 44.77 16.44
CA GLU A 29 5.94 45.38 17.63
C GLU A 29 4.82 46.38 17.33
N ASP A 30 3.85 46.37 18.25
CA ASP A 30 2.75 47.30 18.49
C ASP A 30 1.47 47.22 17.65
N ILE A 31 0.68 46.16 17.91
CA ILE A 31 -0.78 46.28 17.93
C ILE A 31 -1.20 46.54 19.38
N GLN A 32 -1.60 47.79 19.64
CA GLN A 32 -2.17 48.25 20.91
C GLN A 32 -3.41 47.43 21.29
N ALA A 33 -3.43 46.99 22.55
CA ALA A 33 -4.51 46.23 23.14
C ALA A 33 -5.71 47.13 23.45
N GLU A 34 -6.85 46.85 22.80
CA GLU A 34 -8.16 47.01 23.41
C GLU A 34 -8.78 45.63 23.62
N SER A 35 -9.39 45.47 24.79
CA SER A 35 -9.69 44.23 25.48
C SER A 35 -10.80 43.39 24.86
N SER A 36 -10.49 42.12 24.59
CA SER A 36 -11.35 40.98 24.94
C SER A 36 -10.51 39.70 24.99
N ASP A 37 -10.59 39.01 26.12
CA ASP A 37 -9.87 37.78 26.49
C ASP A 37 -9.66 36.77 25.35
N ASN A 38 -8.39 36.41 25.07
CA ASN A 38 -7.91 35.04 24.85
C ASN A 38 -6.40 35.05 24.43
N LYS A 39 -5.46 35.27 25.37
CA LYS A 39 -4.02 35.41 25.02
C LYS A 39 -3.08 34.42 25.76
N THR A 40 -3.59 33.27 26.19
CA THR A 40 -2.84 32.27 26.98
C THR A 40 -2.64 30.90 26.32
N SER A 41 -2.98 30.71 25.04
CA SER A 41 -3.03 29.36 24.43
C SER A 41 -1.92 28.98 23.44
N LEU A 42 -1.11 29.93 22.92
CA LEU A 42 -0.20 29.65 21.78
C LEU A 42 1.16 29.01 22.16
N PRO A 43 1.87 29.44 23.23
CA PRO A 43 3.17 28.85 23.60
C PRO A 43 3.04 27.38 24.01
N ASN A 44 1.98 27.08 24.76
CA ASN A 44 1.67 25.73 25.26
C ASN A 44 1.29 24.77 24.13
N GLU A 45 0.61 25.25 23.10
CA GLU A 45 0.26 24.44 21.92
C GLU A 45 1.48 24.10 21.06
N MET A 46 2.43 25.04 20.92
CA MET A 46 3.69 24.77 20.22
C MET A 46 4.55 23.76 20.99
N GLU A 47 4.63 23.90 22.32
CA GLU A 47 5.38 22.97 23.17
C GLU A 47 4.79 21.55 23.10
N LYS A 48 3.46 21.42 23.14
CA LYS A 48 2.76 20.15 22.93
C LYS A 48 3.05 19.53 21.56
N ARG A 49 3.07 20.33 20.49
CA ARG A 49 3.41 19.84 19.14
C ARG A 49 4.86 19.40 19.03
N VAL A 50 5.78 20.14 19.65
CA VAL A 50 7.20 19.80 19.71
C VAL A 50 7.38 18.48 20.46
N ASP A 51 6.70 18.29 21.58
CA ASP A 51 6.80 17.05 22.35
C ASP A 51 6.15 15.86 21.63
N ALA A 52 5.04 16.08 20.92
CA ALA A 52 4.45 15.06 20.05
C ALA A 52 5.42 14.62 18.94
N ILE A 53 6.11 15.56 18.29
CA ILE A 53 7.12 15.25 17.25
C ILE A 53 8.29 14.47 17.85
N LYS A 54 8.78 14.86 19.04
CA LYS A 54 9.85 14.11 19.73
C LYS A 54 9.41 12.68 20.04
N SER A 55 8.21 12.49 20.59
CA SER A 55 7.67 11.15 20.86
C SER A 55 7.49 10.32 19.58
N MET A 56 7.05 10.92 18.47
CA MET A 56 6.99 10.23 17.17
C MET A 56 8.39 9.80 16.71
N LEU A 57 9.39 10.68 16.77
CA LEU A 57 10.77 10.37 16.39
C LEU A 57 11.42 9.30 17.31
N GLU A 58 11.08 9.29 18.60
CA GLU A 58 11.54 8.26 19.54
C GLU A 58 10.90 6.89 19.25
N SER A 59 9.62 6.89 18.85
CA SER A 59 8.89 5.67 18.47
C SER A 59 9.38 5.04 17.15
N MET A 60 10.04 5.82 16.29
CA MET A 60 10.58 5.37 15.01
C MET A 60 11.71 4.33 15.13
N ASN A 61 12.28 4.10 16.31
CA ASN A 61 13.32 3.07 16.50
C ASN A 61 12.80 1.63 16.23
N HIS A 62 11.48 1.44 16.16
CA HIS A 62 10.83 0.19 15.77
C HIS A 62 10.37 0.14 14.32
N GLY A 63 10.77 1.12 13.49
CA GLY A 63 10.36 1.18 12.08
C GLY A 63 8.83 1.23 11.99
N VAL A 64 8.25 2.40 12.23
CA VAL A 64 6.80 2.62 12.04
C VAL A 64 6.50 2.49 10.55
N MET A 65 6.37 1.26 10.07
CA MET A 65 5.72 0.93 8.81
C MET A 65 4.29 0.52 9.17
N GLU A 66 3.46 1.51 9.47
CA GLU A 66 2.01 1.31 9.60
C GLU A 66 1.35 0.96 8.25
N ILE A 67 2.11 0.96 7.16
CA ILE A 67 1.62 0.56 5.84
C ILE A 67 1.89 -0.92 5.67
N ILE A 68 1.01 -1.72 6.25
CA ILE A 68 0.94 -3.15 5.97
C ILE A 68 0.27 -3.33 4.61
N SER A 69 1.03 -3.78 3.61
CA SER A 69 0.53 -4.09 2.28
C SER A 69 -0.20 -5.44 2.30
N ALA A 70 -1.52 -5.43 2.04
CA ALA A 70 -2.33 -6.64 2.00
C ALA A 70 -1.81 -7.63 0.93
N TYR A 71 -1.30 -7.10 -0.19
CA TYR A 71 -0.59 -7.85 -1.21
C TYR A 71 0.63 -8.61 -0.66
N ASP A 72 1.49 -7.95 0.12
CA ASP A 72 2.70 -8.60 0.64
C ASP A 72 2.35 -9.66 1.70
N ILE A 73 1.36 -9.38 2.56
CA ILE A 73 0.84 -10.37 3.51
C ILE A 73 0.24 -11.57 2.79
N ALA A 74 -0.47 -11.37 1.68
CA ALA A 74 -1.00 -12.47 0.88
C ALA A 74 0.11 -13.39 0.37
N TRP A 75 1.24 -12.85 -0.08
CA TRP A 75 2.39 -13.66 -0.48
C TRP A 75 3.00 -14.45 0.67
N VAL A 76 3.12 -13.86 1.86
CA VAL A 76 3.60 -14.57 3.05
C VAL A 76 2.61 -15.69 3.44
N GLY A 77 1.31 -15.42 3.31
CA GLY A 77 0.25 -16.39 3.59
C GLY A 77 0.26 -17.61 2.66
N LEU A 78 0.88 -17.53 1.49
CA LEU A 78 1.00 -18.65 0.54
C LEU A 78 2.12 -19.65 0.89
N VAL A 79 3.01 -19.32 1.83
CA VAL A 79 4.15 -20.18 2.19
C VAL A 79 3.66 -21.45 2.88
N GLU A 80 4.03 -22.60 2.31
CA GLU A 80 3.71 -23.92 2.86
C GLU A 80 4.67 -24.27 4.01
N ALA A 81 4.14 -24.90 5.06
CA ALA A 81 4.96 -25.42 6.15
C ALA A 81 5.76 -26.65 5.68
N GLU A 82 7.03 -26.76 6.10
CA GLU A 82 7.83 -27.94 5.79
C GLU A 82 7.29 -29.20 6.49
N GLU A 83 7.16 -30.29 5.73
CA GLU A 83 6.75 -31.62 6.24
C GLU A 83 7.60 -32.10 7.41
N SER A 84 8.87 -31.68 7.50
CA SER A 84 9.80 -32.12 8.54
C SER A 84 9.41 -31.70 9.97
N ILE A 85 8.52 -30.71 10.11
CA ILE A 85 8.01 -30.21 11.40
C ILE A 85 6.71 -30.93 11.80
N MET A 86 6.00 -31.57 10.86
CA MET A 86 4.84 -32.40 11.15
C MET A 86 5.29 -33.85 11.31
N GLY A 87 5.62 -34.21 12.56
CA GLY A 87 6.05 -35.55 12.93
C GLY A 87 5.23 -36.64 12.24
N SER A 88 5.94 -37.50 11.51
CA SER A 88 5.46 -38.70 10.82
C SER A 88 4.30 -39.37 11.56
N THR A 89 3.06 -39.12 11.14
CA THR A 89 1.93 -39.93 11.55
C THR A 89 1.80 -41.07 10.55
N ASP A 90 2.13 -42.28 11.02
CA ASP A 90 1.85 -43.57 10.39
C ASP A 90 0.34 -43.73 10.18
N SER A 91 -0.19 -43.09 9.15
CA SER A 91 -1.56 -43.28 8.68
C SER A 91 -1.59 -42.76 7.25
N GLY A 92 -1.64 -43.68 6.28
CA GLY A 92 -1.62 -43.41 4.84
C GLY A 92 -2.84 -42.64 4.32
N VAL A 93 -3.07 -41.45 4.84
CA VAL A 93 -4.20 -40.58 4.55
C VAL A 93 -3.64 -39.16 4.39
N SER A 94 -3.47 -38.77 3.12
CA SER A 94 -3.32 -37.40 2.58
C SER A 94 -2.30 -36.46 3.25
N ASN A 95 -1.21 -36.20 2.54
CA ASN A 95 -0.36 -35.01 2.71
C ASN A 95 -1.18 -33.74 2.43
N PHE A 96 -1.90 -33.23 3.42
CA PHE A 96 -2.49 -31.89 3.35
C PHE A 96 -1.43 -30.89 3.80
N SER A 97 -0.87 -30.17 2.82
CA SER A 97 -0.03 -29.01 3.08
C SER A 97 -0.78 -27.99 3.94
N LYS A 98 -0.07 -27.28 4.81
CA LYS A 98 -0.63 -26.26 5.72
C LYS A 98 0.16 -24.96 5.60
N PRO A 99 -0.46 -23.80 5.88
CA PRO A 99 0.25 -22.53 5.85
C PRO A 99 1.28 -22.45 6.98
N GLN A 100 2.49 -22.02 6.66
CA GLN A 100 3.54 -21.73 7.63
C GLN A 100 3.19 -20.53 8.52
N PHE A 101 2.48 -19.55 7.96
CA PHE A 101 2.13 -18.29 8.62
C PHE A 101 0.60 -18.09 8.63
N SER A 102 -0.08 -18.88 9.47
CA SER A 102 -1.55 -18.85 9.56
C SER A 102 -2.11 -17.50 10.02
N GLU A 103 -1.32 -16.72 10.78
CA GLU A 103 -1.68 -15.39 11.27
C GLU A 103 -1.84 -14.38 10.13
N CYS A 104 -1.05 -14.50 9.05
CA CYS A 104 -1.20 -13.67 7.86
C CYS A 104 -2.58 -13.86 7.22
N LEU A 105 -3.04 -15.11 7.10
CA LEU A 105 -4.35 -15.43 6.54
C LEU A 105 -5.50 -14.95 7.41
N ARG A 106 -5.32 -14.99 8.74
CA ARG A 106 -6.30 -14.40 9.68
C ARG A 106 -6.36 -12.88 9.51
N TRP A 107 -5.21 -12.21 9.47
CA TRP A 107 -5.13 -10.77 9.25
C TRP A 107 -5.86 -10.38 7.95
N ILE A 108 -5.63 -11.11 6.85
CA ILE A 108 -6.33 -10.87 5.58
C ILE A 108 -7.85 -10.97 5.77
N ALA A 109 -8.35 -11.98 6.48
CA ALA A 109 -9.79 -12.14 6.69
C ALA A 109 -10.42 -11.01 7.52
N ASP A 110 -9.67 -10.51 8.50
CA ASP A 110 -10.09 -9.45 9.41
C ASP A 110 -10.03 -8.06 8.77
N ASP A 111 -9.08 -7.82 7.86
CA ASP A 111 -8.81 -6.51 7.23
C ASP A 111 -9.52 -6.30 5.87
N GLN A 112 -10.54 -7.11 5.55
CA GLN A 112 -11.34 -6.88 4.35
C GLN A 112 -12.22 -5.63 4.49
N LEU A 113 -12.18 -4.75 3.49
CA LEU A 113 -13.01 -3.54 3.45
C LEU A 113 -14.50 -3.87 3.24
N PRO A 114 -15.43 -2.97 3.62
CA PRO A 114 -16.88 -3.22 3.51
C PRO A 114 -17.38 -3.49 2.08
N ASP A 115 -16.67 -3.00 1.07
CA ASP A 115 -16.97 -3.24 -0.36
C ASP A 115 -16.45 -4.61 -0.86
N GLY A 116 -15.79 -5.38 0.00
CA GLY A 116 -15.21 -6.69 -0.32
C GLY A 116 -13.76 -6.62 -0.81
N SER A 117 -13.18 -5.43 -0.96
CA SER A 117 -11.80 -5.26 -1.42
C SER A 117 -10.76 -5.26 -0.29
N TRP A 118 -9.48 -5.28 -0.67
CA TRP A 118 -8.34 -5.03 0.21
C TRP A 118 -7.47 -3.92 -0.39
N GLY A 119 -6.90 -3.06 0.45
CA GLY A 119 -6.06 -1.92 0.08
C GLY A 119 -6.25 -0.76 1.04
N ASP A 120 -5.81 0.43 0.66
CA ASP A 120 -5.95 1.63 1.49
C ASP A 120 -7.44 1.99 1.70
N PRO A 121 -7.95 2.11 2.95
CA PRO A 121 -9.36 2.43 3.21
C PRO A 121 -9.73 3.89 2.89
N GLU A 122 -8.77 4.81 2.87
CA GLU A 122 -8.97 6.24 2.65
C GLU A 122 -8.80 6.64 1.18
N ILE A 123 -7.90 5.96 0.46
CA ILE A 123 -7.55 6.28 -0.93
C ILE A 123 -7.92 5.11 -1.86
N PHE A 124 -8.72 5.42 -2.89
CA PHE A 124 -9.03 4.45 -3.93
C PHE A 124 -8.15 4.68 -5.17
N VAL A 125 -7.23 3.76 -5.43
CA VAL A 125 -6.49 3.63 -6.70
C VAL A 125 -6.87 2.27 -7.32
N ALA A 126 -7.30 2.25 -8.59
CA ALA A 126 -7.87 1.04 -9.17
C ALA A 126 -6.84 -0.09 -9.26
N HIS A 127 -5.62 0.24 -9.70
CA HIS A 127 -4.51 -0.70 -9.77
C HIS A 127 -4.19 -1.32 -8.40
N ASP A 128 -4.05 -0.48 -7.37
CA ASP A 128 -3.78 -0.92 -5.99
C ASP A 128 -4.89 -1.81 -5.46
N ARG A 129 -6.15 -1.35 -5.58
CA ARG A 129 -7.26 -2.06 -4.98
C ARG A 129 -7.49 -3.41 -5.63
N ILE A 130 -7.32 -3.50 -6.94
CA ILE A 130 -7.51 -4.74 -7.69
C ILE A 130 -6.38 -5.74 -7.41
N ILE A 131 -5.11 -5.31 -7.37
CA ILE A 131 -4.00 -6.24 -7.12
C ILE A 131 -4.00 -6.77 -5.69
N ASN A 132 -4.25 -5.92 -4.69
CA ASN A 132 -4.37 -6.34 -3.28
C ASN A 132 -5.52 -7.34 -3.11
N THR A 133 -6.69 -7.02 -3.68
CA THR A 133 -7.87 -7.90 -3.60
C THR A 133 -7.62 -9.24 -4.25
N LEU A 134 -7.04 -9.26 -5.46
CA LEU A 134 -6.75 -10.50 -6.17
C LEU A 134 -5.73 -11.37 -5.41
N ALA A 135 -4.67 -10.76 -4.88
CA ALA A 135 -3.67 -11.47 -4.09
C ALA A 135 -4.28 -12.11 -2.83
N CYS A 136 -5.11 -11.35 -2.10
CA CYS A 136 -5.79 -11.84 -0.89
C CYS A 136 -6.71 -13.03 -1.20
N ILE A 137 -7.51 -12.96 -2.27
CA ILE A 137 -8.38 -14.07 -2.67
C ILE A 137 -7.54 -15.31 -3.02
N VAL A 138 -6.44 -15.15 -3.75
CA VAL A 138 -5.53 -16.27 -4.09
C VAL A 138 -4.97 -16.92 -2.83
N ALA A 139 -4.51 -16.12 -1.85
CA ALA A 139 -4.00 -16.61 -0.58
C ALA A 139 -5.07 -17.38 0.22
N LEU A 140 -6.27 -16.82 0.37
CA LEU A 140 -7.36 -17.47 1.09
C LEU A 140 -7.84 -18.74 0.38
N ARG A 141 -7.95 -18.72 -0.96
CA ARG A 141 -8.42 -19.84 -1.77
C ARG A 141 -7.44 -21.00 -1.77
N LYS A 142 -6.12 -20.74 -1.78
CA LYS A 142 -5.08 -21.78 -1.75
C LYS A 142 -5.26 -22.74 -0.56
N TRP A 143 -5.78 -22.23 0.56
CA TRP A 143 -5.95 -22.99 1.80
C TRP A 143 -7.42 -23.35 2.11
N ASP A 144 -8.35 -23.04 1.20
CA ASP A 144 -9.80 -23.21 1.38
C ASP A 144 -10.33 -22.54 2.67
N LEU A 145 -9.84 -21.32 2.96
CA LEU A 145 -10.22 -20.54 4.14
C LEU A 145 -11.12 -19.36 3.77
N TYR A 146 -12.02 -19.00 4.69
CA TYR A 146 -12.89 -17.82 4.60
C TYR A 146 -13.59 -17.66 3.23
N PRO A 147 -14.41 -18.65 2.81
CA PRO A 147 -15.03 -18.66 1.48
C PRO A 147 -15.98 -17.47 1.27
N ASP A 148 -16.58 -16.95 2.33
CA ASP A 148 -17.41 -15.73 2.33
C ASP A 148 -16.59 -14.49 1.92
N LYS A 149 -15.41 -14.32 2.53
CA LYS A 149 -14.47 -13.23 2.20
C LYS A 149 -14.00 -13.33 0.75
N CYS A 150 -13.67 -14.53 0.31
CA CYS A 150 -13.33 -14.80 -1.09
C CYS A 150 -14.47 -14.39 -2.03
N GLN A 151 -15.71 -14.75 -1.71
CA GLN A 151 -16.86 -14.46 -2.56
C GLN A 151 -17.13 -12.97 -2.67
N MET A 152 -17.01 -12.22 -1.56
CA MET A 152 -17.12 -10.76 -1.56
C MET A 152 -16.04 -10.11 -2.44
N GLY A 153 -14.78 -10.54 -2.30
CA GLY A 153 -13.68 -10.02 -3.13
C GLY A 153 -13.84 -10.34 -4.61
N ILE A 154 -14.34 -11.53 -4.95
CA ILE A 154 -14.63 -11.90 -6.35
C ILE A 154 -15.73 -11.00 -6.92
N SER A 155 -16.78 -10.71 -6.14
CA SER A 155 -17.83 -9.78 -6.56
C SER A 155 -17.27 -8.37 -6.80
N PHE A 156 -16.47 -7.85 -5.86
CA PHE A 156 -15.79 -6.56 -6.02
C PHE A 156 -14.96 -6.51 -7.31
N LEU A 157 -14.14 -7.54 -7.57
CA LEU A 157 -13.30 -7.59 -8.75
C LEU A 157 -14.14 -7.56 -10.03
N LYS A 158 -15.22 -8.35 -10.11
CA LYS A 158 -16.12 -8.37 -11.28
C LYS A 158 -16.78 -7.02 -11.55
N GLU A 159 -17.13 -6.29 -10.49
CA GLU A 159 -17.75 -4.98 -10.57
C GLU A 159 -16.74 -3.89 -10.96
N ASN A 160 -15.51 -3.95 -10.46
CA ASN A 160 -14.54 -2.86 -10.57
C ASN A 160 -13.44 -3.09 -11.61
N PHE A 161 -13.35 -4.26 -12.23
CA PHE A 161 -12.25 -4.60 -13.15
C PHE A 161 -12.07 -3.60 -14.31
N HIS A 162 -13.19 -3.09 -14.84
CA HIS A 162 -13.21 -2.13 -15.94
C HIS A 162 -12.44 -0.84 -15.63
N ARG A 163 -12.31 -0.49 -14.34
CA ARG A 163 -11.65 0.74 -13.89
C ARG A 163 -10.14 0.72 -14.09
N LEU A 164 -9.55 -0.44 -14.43
CA LEU A 164 -8.15 -0.52 -14.89
C LEU A 164 -7.95 0.17 -16.24
N GLU A 165 -9.00 0.29 -17.06
CA GLU A 165 -8.95 0.98 -18.36
C GLU A 165 -8.94 2.51 -18.21
N ASP A 166 -9.56 3.00 -17.14
CA ASP A 166 -9.78 4.43 -16.90
C ASP A 166 -8.66 5.09 -16.06
N ASP A 167 -7.80 4.28 -15.43
CA ASP A 167 -6.79 4.76 -14.48
C ASP A 167 -5.49 5.14 -15.21
N ASP A 168 -4.91 6.28 -14.82
CA ASP A 168 -3.77 6.89 -15.53
C ASP A 168 -2.52 6.00 -15.43
N GLU A 169 -1.73 5.92 -16.52
CA GLU A 169 -0.45 5.20 -16.50
C GLU A 169 0.51 5.78 -15.46
N GLU A 170 0.36 7.07 -15.10
CA GLU A 170 1.13 7.72 -14.03
C GLU A 170 0.83 7.15 -12.63
N ASN A 171 -0.36 6.59 -12.40
CA ASN A 171 -0.75 5.94 -11.14
C ASN A 171 -0.46 4.44 -11.12
N MET A 172 0.12 3.89 -12.20
CA MET A 172 0.40 2.47 -12.30
C MET A 172 1.53 2.09 -11.33
N LEU A 173 1.21 1.14 -10.43
CA LEU A 173 2.19 0.54 -9.52
C LEU A 173 3.39 -0.02 -10.30
N SER A 174 4.60 0.29 -9.83
CA SER A 174 5.83 -0.21 -10.46
C SER A 174 5.83 -1.74 -10.50
N GLY A 175 5.95 -2.32 -11.69
CA GLY A 175 5.99 -3.77 -11.89
C GLY A 175 4.62 -4.44 -11.93
N PHE A 176 3.53 -3.66 -11.87
CA PHE A 176 2.16 -4.16 -12.03
C PHE A 176 2.02 -5.05 -13.26
N GLU A 177 2.61 -4.66 -14.39
CA GLU A 177 2.46 -5.40 -15.64
C GLU A 177 3.17 -6.76 -15.66
N VAL A 178 4.09 -6.99 -14.71
CA VAL A 178 4.74 -8.31 -14.55
C VAL A 178 4.02 -9.13 -13.49
N VAL A 179 3.73 -8.50 -12.34
CA VAL A 179 3.17 -9.17 -11.16
C VAL A 179 1.70 -9.50 -11.35
N PHE A 180 0.90 -8.55 -11.84
CA PHE A 180 -0.55 -8.73 -11.95
C PHE A 180 -0.94 -9.91 -12.85
N PRO A 181 -0.37 -10.08 -14.06
CA PRO A 181 -0.64 -11.27 -14.87
C PRO A 181 -0.28 -12.59 -14.20
N MET A 182 0.80 -12.62 -13.41
CA MET A 182 1.21 -13.81 -12.67
C MET A 182 0.15 -14.19 -11.62
N ILE A 183 -0.36 -13.22 -10.87
CA ILE A 183 -1.42 -13.49 -9.87
C ILE A 183 -2.71 -13.89 -10.57
N LEU A 184 -3.03 -13.28 -11.70
CA LEU A 184 -4.20 -13.64 -12.49
C LEU A 184 -4.12 -15.10 -12.99
N GLU A 185 -2.96 -15.54 -13.47
CA GLU A 185 -2.72 -16.94 -13.84
C GLU A 185 -2.85 -17.88 -12.64
N MET A 186 -2.42 -17.47 -11.45
CA MET A 186 -2.62 -18.25 -10.21
C MET A 186 -4.11 -18.36 -9.86
N ALA A 187 -4.85 -17.26 -9.97
CA ALA A 187 -6.28 -17.22 -9.72
C ALA A 187 -7.06 -18.13 -10.69
N GLN A 188 -6.71 -18.10 -11.97
CA GLN A 188 -7.29 -18.98 -13.00
C GLN A 188 -7.06 -20.46 -12.72
N LYS A 189 -5.85 -20.84 -12.27
CA LYS A 189 -5.55 -22.23 -11.85
C LYS A 189 -6.39 -22.69 -10.66
N MET A 190 -6.93 -21.75 -9.89
CA MET A 190 -7.84 -21.98 -8.77
C MET A 190 -9.32 -21.75 -9.14
N GLU A 191 -9.64 -21.70 -10.44
CA GLU A 191 -10.99 -21.50 -10.99
C GLU A 191 -11.63 -20.17 -10.57
N ILE A 192 -10.81 -19.15 -10.28
CA ILE A 192 -11.27 -17.79 -10.02
C ILE A 192 -11.20 -16.99 -11.32
N TYR A 193 -12.37 -16.74 -11.91
CA TYR A 193 -12.50 -15.98 -13.16
C TYR A 193 -13.09 -14.60 -12.89
N VAL A 194 -12.32 -13.57 -13.25
CA VAL A 194 -12.71 -12.16 -13.06
C VAL A 194 -13.36 -11.62 -14.35
N ARG A 195 -12.57 -11.41 -15.40
CA ARG A 195 -12.99 -11.15 -16.80
C ARG A 195 -11.79 -11.37 -17.73
N GLU A 196 -11.82 -12.38 -18.60
CA GLU A 196 -10.68 -12.72 -19.47
C GLU A 196 -10.63 -11.91 -20.78
N ASP A 197 -11.71 -11.21 -21.11
CA ASP A 197 -11.93 -10.53 -22.40
C ASP A 197 -11.74 -9.01 -22.36
N SER A 198 -11.24 -8.45 -21.25
CA SER A 198 -10.98 -7.01 -21.17
C SER A 198 -9.77 -6.60 -22.02
N PRO A 199 -9.91 -5.56 -22.88
CA PRO A 199 -8.80 -4.99 -23.64
C PRO A 199 -7.58 -4.62 -22.77
N VAL A 200 -7.79 -4.15 -21.53
CA VAL A 200 -6.71 -3.80 -20.62
C VAL A 200 -5.77 -4.97 -20.33
N LEU A 201 -6.32 -6.20 -20.26
CA LEU A 201 -5.52 -7.38 -20.00
C LEU A 201 -4.60 -7.67 -21.17
N GLN A 202 -5.08 -7.53 -22.41
CA GLN A 202 -4.26 -7.75 -23.60
C GLN A 202 -3.06 -6.79 -23.60
N ASP A 203 -3.29 -5.53 -23.27
CA ASP A 203 -2.23 -4.52 -23.16
C ASP A 203 -1.24 -4.84 -22.04
N ILE A 204 -1.73 -5.27 -20.87
CA ILE A 204 -0.88 -5.68 -19.74
C ILE A 204 -0.02 -6.90 -20.13
N TYR A 205 -0.60 -7.93 -20.76
CA TYR A 205 0.15 -9.11 -21.22
C TYR A 205 1.19 -8.75 -22.28
N ALA A 206 0.88 -7.83 -23.19
CA ALA A 206 1.83 -7.32 -24.17
C ALA A 206 3.01 -6.60 -23.50
N LYS A 207 2.72 -5.71 -22.53
CA LYS A 207 3.74 -5.01 -21.72
C LYS A 207 4.62 -6.00 -20.95
N ARG A 208 4.04 -7.04 -20.35
CA ARG A 208 4.79 -8.12 -19.67
C ARG A 208 5.79 -8.78 -20.61
N ASN A 209 5.34 -9.23 -21.77
CA ASN A 209 6.19 -9.93 -22.74
C ASN A 209 7.34 -9.04 -23.24
N LEU A 210 7.08 -7.75 -23.43
CA LEU A 210 8.12 -6.79 -23.79
C LEU A 210 9.14 -6.56 -22.65
N LYS A 211 8.70 -6.54 -21.39
CA LYS A 211 9.60 -6.42 -20.23
C LYS A 211 10.41 -7.70 -19.97
N LEU A 212 9.86 -8.89 -20.24
CA LEU A 212 10.55 -10.17 -20.04
C LEU A 212 11.56 -10.53 -21.13
N THR A 213 11.60 -9.79 -22.23
CA THR A 213 12.54 -10.00 -23.34
C THR A 213 13.75 -9.06 -23.30
N ARG A 214 13.81 -8.16 -22.31
CA ARG A 214 14.92 -7.24 -22.04
C ARG A 214 15.79 -7.79 -20.91
#